data_AF-A0AAV8CA37-F1
#
_entry.id   AF-A0AAV8CA37-F1
#
_cell.length_a   1.000
_cell.length_b   1.000
_cell.length_c   1.000
_cell.angle_alpha   90.00
_cell.angle_beta   90.00
_cell.angle_gamma   90.00
#
_symmetry.space_group_name_H-M   'P 1'
#
loop_
_entity.id
_entity.type
_entity.pdbx_description
1 polymer ?
#
loop_
_entity_poly.entity_id
_entity_poly.type
_entity_poly.pdbx_seq_one_letter_code
_entity_poly.pdbx_strand_id
1 'polypeptide(L)'
;MFLRADGYKTIAAAKAAIDADPQCANKVSCADIMALAARDAVFLSGGPTWKVELGRYDALGARASDVDLPLTTEDVPALMKRFSAHGLTVDDLVALSGGHTLGATSCVFVNSRIYPTADAFLDPGFASQLQGICPSNLDPNTFVFFDQSVTSFDNNYFLMVQQKKGVLFSDSALYFDSSSKGIVDKFAADQNAFFTQFVSSMVTLGRLGLKTAANGEIRASCTKPN
;
A
#
# COMPACT_ATOMS: atom_id res chain seq x y z
N MET A 1 0.16 12.05 -9.67
CA MET A 1 -0.17 10.72 -9.12
C MET A 1 -1.68 10.65 -8.99
N PHE A 2 -2.33 9.77 -9.74
CA PHE A 2 -3.78 9.57 -9.62
C PHE A 2 -4.02 8.17 -9.08
N LEU A 3 -4.66 8.09 -7.92
CA LEU A 3 -5.21 6.83 -7.40
C LEU A 3 -6.27 6.32 -8.38
N ARG A 4 -6.51 5.00 -8.40
CA ARG A 4 -7.52 4.41 -9.28
C ARG A 4 -8.91 4.93 -8.92
N ALA A 5 -9.64 5.46 -9.91
CA ALA A 5 -10.98 6.02 -9.74
C ALA A 5 -11.97 5.02 -9.11
N ASP A 6 -11.81 3.73 -9.40
CA ASP A 6 -12.71 2.68 -8.90
C ASP A 6 -12.60 2.50 -7.38
N GLY A 7 -11.44 2.79 -6.77
CA GLY A 7 -11.31 2.79 -5.30
C GLY A 7 -12.26 3.80 -4.64
N TYR A 8 -12.35 5.02 -5.19
CA TYR A 8 -13.29 6.03 -4.70
C TYR A 8 -14.75 5.60 -4.88
N LYS A 9 -15.08 5.01 -6.03
CA LYS A 9 -16.43 4.51 -6.32
C LYS A 9 -16.83 3.39 -5.35
N THR A 10 -15.91 2.48 -5.04
CA THR A 10 -16.15 1.38 -4.09
C THR A 10 -16.47 1.91 -2.70
N ILE A 11 -15.70 2.89 -2.19
CA ILE A 11 -15.97 3.50 -0.88
C ILE A 11 -17.31 4.25 -0.88
N ALA A 12 -17.62 4.98 -1.95
CA ALA A 12 -18.90 5.67 -2.08
C ALA A 12 -20.10 4.70 -2.14
N ALA A 13 -19.96 3.59 -2.86
CA ALA A 13 -20.98 2.56 -2.95
C ALA A 13 -21.20 1.84 -1.60
N ALA A 14 -20.11 1.52 -0.90
CA ALA A 14 -20.18 0.94 0.44
C ALA A 14 -20.89 1.88 1.43
N LYS A 15 -20.57 3.18 1.39
CA LYS A 15 -21.26 4.19 2.21
C LYS A 15 -22.76 4.25 1.91
N ALA A 16 -23.14 4.31 0.63
CA ALA A 16 -24.54 4.33 0.24
C ALA A 16 -25.29 3.06 0.67
N ALA A 17 -24.66 1.89 0.56
CA ALA A 17 -25.26 0.62 1.00
C ALA A 17 -25.46 0.56 2.52
N ILE A 18 -24.50 1.06 3.30
CA ILE A 18 -24.60 1.14 4.77
C ILE A 18 -25.71 2.11 5.19
N ASP A 19 -25.78 3.28 4.56
CA ASP A 19 -26.79 4.28 4.92
C ASP A 19 -28.20 3.93 4.42
N ALA A 20 -28.33 2.96 3.50
CA ALA A 20 -29.62 2.42 3.10
C ALA A 20 -30.30 1.59 4.21
N ASP A 21 -29.54 1.13 5.20
CA ASP A 21 -30.09 0.56 6.43
C ASP A 21 -30.44 1.70 7.42
N PRO A 22 -31.72 1.92 7.76
CA PRO A 22 -32.14 2.97 8.69
C PRO A 22 -31.49 2.86 10.08
N GLN A 23 -31.03 1.68 10.49
CA GLN A 23 -30.35 1.49 11.77
C GLN A 23 -28.90 1.98 11.73
N CYS A 24 -28.30 2.10 10.54
CA CYS A 24 -26.90 2.44 10.31
C CYS A 24 -26.69 3.82 9.66
N ALA A 25 -27.75 4.39 9.08
CA ALA A 25 -27.73 5.70 8.43
C ALA A 25 -27.02 6.77 9.26
N ASN A 26 -25.97 7.36 8.69
CA ASN A 26 -25.12 8.40 9.29
C ASN A 26 -24.45 8.00 10.62
N LYS A 27 -24.21 6.71 10.86
CA LYS A 27 -23.49 6.22 12.06
C LYS A 27 -22.09 5.69 11.77
N VAL A 28 -21.79 5.34 10.52
CA VAL A 28 -20.49 4.78 10.12
C VAL A 28 -19.71 5.82 9.31
N SER A 29 -18.49 6.13 9.76
CA SER A 29 -17.59 7.07 9.10
C SER A 29 -16.98 6.48 7.84
N CYS A 30 -16.61 7.34 6.90
CA CYS A 30 -15.88 6.94 5.70
C CYS A 30 -14.47 6.40 6.04
N ALA A 31 -13.84 6.91 7.10
CA ALA A 31 -12.58 6.39 7.61
C ALA A 31 -12.69 4.92 8.06
N ASP A 32 -13.76 4.53 8.77
CA ASP A 32 -13.98 3.13 9.15
C ASP A 32 -14.35 2.25 7.96
N ILE A 33 -15.14 2.76 7.02
CA ILE A 33 -15.45 2.05 5.76
C ILE A 33 -14.17 1.74 4.99
N MET A 34 -13.23 2.69 4.91
CA MET A 34 -11.96 2.48 4.22
C MET A 34 -11.08 1.42 4.92
N ALA A 35 -11.03 1.44 6.26
CA ALA A 35 -10.29 0.45 7.02
C ALA A 35 -10.88 -0.97 6.86
N LEU A 36 -12.21 -1.09 6.88
CA LEU A 36 -12.91 -2.35 6.62
C LEU A 36 -12.70 -2.84 5.19
N ALA A 37 -12.86 -1.96 4.19
CA ALA A 37 -12.67 -2.29 2.79
C ALA A 37 -11.24 -2.76 2.50
N ALA A 38 -10.22 -2.15 3.13
CA ALA A 38 -8.84 -2.60 3.00
C ALA A 38 -8.65 -4.03 3.54
N ARG A 39 -9.20 -4.33 4.73
CA ARG A 39 -9.17 -5.69 5.30
C ARG A 39 -9.88 -6.70 4.41
N ASP A 40 -11.07 -6.34 3.94
CA ASP A 40 -11.88 -7.23 3.10
C ASP A 40 -11.22 -7.48 1.74
N ALA A 41 -10.56 -6.48 1.14
CA ALA A 41 -9.80 -6.64 -0.09
C ALA A 41 -8.65 -7.64 0.08
N VAL A 42 -7.88 -7.54 1.16
CA VAL A 42 -6.80 -8.49 1.47
C VAL A 42 -7.34 -9.91 1.65
N PHE A 43 -8.40 -10.06 2.44
CA PHE A 43 -9.01 -11.36 2.70
C PHE A 43 -9.60 -12.01 1.44
N LEU A 44 -10.33 -11.24 0.61
CA LEU A 44 -10.92 -11.72 -0.63
C LEU A 44 -9.87 -12.12 -1.68
N SER A 45 -8.66 -11.55 -1.59
CA SER A 45 -7.51 -11.94 -2.40
C SER A 45 -6.71 -13.11 -1.82
N GLY A 46 -7.21 -13.80 -0.77
CA GLY A 46 -6.57 -14.97 -0.17
C GLY A 46 -5.55 -14.66 0.93
N GLY A 47 -5.43 -13.39 1.33
CA GLY A 47 -4.58 -12.94 2.43
C GLY A 47 -5.20 -13.16 3.81
N PRO A 48 -4.53 -12.68 4.88
CA PRO A 48 -5.03 -12.81 6.24
C PRO A 48 -6.25 -11.92 6.47
N THR A 49 -7.03 -12.28 7.49
CA THR A 49 -8.08 -11.42 8.04
C THR A 49 -7.69 -10.95 9.44
N TRP A 50 -8.24 -9.82 9.87
CA TRP A 50 -8.07 -9.31 11.23
C TRP A 50 -9.30 -8.55 11.70
N LYS A 51 -9.41 -8.35 13.01
CA LYS A 51 -10.42 -7.48 13.59
C LYS A 51 -10.01 -6.03 13.38
N VAL A 52 -10.75 -5.32 12.54
CA VAL A 52 -10.57 -3.88 12.35
C VAL A 52 -11.09 -3.15 13.59
N GLU A 53 -10.24 -2.33 14.21
CA GLU A 53 -10.67 -1.39 15.25
C GLU A 53 -11.51 -0.29 14.60
N LEU A 54 -12.68 0.02 15.18
CA LEU A 54 -13.63 1.00 14.65
C LEU A 54 -13.77 2.19 15.61
N GLY A 55 -14.53 3.20 15.18
CA GLY A 55 -14.79 4.42 15.95
C GLY A 55 -14.03 5.64 15.41
N ARG A 56 -13.49 5.57 14.20
CA ARG A 56 -12.85 6.72 13.56
C ARG A 56 -13.89 7.75 13.17
N TYR A 57 -13.53 9.02 13.24
CA TYR A 57 -14.30 10.10 12.63
C TYR A 57 -13.60 10.59 11.35
N ASP A 58 -14.38 11.18 10.45
CA ASP A 58 -13.90 11.78 9.22
C ASP A 58 -13.31 13.17 9.50
N ALA A 59 -12.23 13.51 8.81
CA ALA A 59 -11.63 14.84 8.91
C ALA A 59 -12.58 15.94 8.36
N LEU A 60 -12.49 17.17 8.87
CA LEU A 60 -13.34 18.28 8.41
C LEU A 60 -12.88 18.91 7.08
N GLY A 61 -11.76 18.44 6.52
CA GLY A 61 -11.20 18.93 5.27
C GLY A 61 -9.94 18.17 4.88
N ALA A 62 -9.40 18.51 3.71
CA ALA A 62 -8.12 17.98 3.22
C ALA A 62 -7.35 19.10 2.53
N ARG A 63 -6.03 19.19 2.76
CA ARG A 63 -5.13 20.10 2.04
C ARG A 63 -4.01 19.29 1.41
N ALA A 64 -3.53 19.72 0.24
CA ALA A 64 -2.39 19.07 -0.42
C ALA A 64 -1.13 19.08 0.47
N SER A 65 -0.97 20.11 1.31
CA SER A 65 0.12 20.22 2.29
C SER A 65 0.06 19.17 3.42
N ASP A 66 -1.06 18.49 3.60
CA ASP A 66 -1.22 17.44 4.63
C ASP A 66 -0.73 16.06 4.11
N VAL A 67 -0.36 15.96 2.82
CA VAL A 67 0.09 14.70 2.20
C VAL A 67 1.59 14.52 2.40
N ASP A 68 1.95 13.53 3.22
CA ASP A 68 3.33 13.06 3.40
C ASP A 68 3.39 11.58 3.01
N LEU A 69 3.91 11.30 1.82
CA LEU A 69 4.00 9.94 1.27
C LEU A 69 5.46 9.60 0.93
N PRO A 70 5.90 8.36 1.15
CA PRO A 70 7.21 7.90 0.71
C PRO A 70 7.30 7.94 -0.82
N LEU A 71 8.51 8.17 -1.33
CA LEU A 71 8.78 8.15 -2.76
C LEU A 71 9.25 6.75 -3.19
N THR A 72 8.90 6.37 -4.42
CA THR A 72 9.29 5.07 -5.00
C THR A 72 10.80 4.90 -5.21
N THR A 73 11.56 5.98 -5.06
CA THR A 73 13.02 6.09 -5.22
C THR A 73 13.77 6.24 -3.90
N GLU A 74 13.09 6.19 -2.76
CA GLU A 74 13.71 6.27 -1.44
C GLU A 74 14.33 4.93 -1.03
N ASP A 75 15.47 4.99 -0.34
CA ASP A 75 16.11 3.84 0.29
C ASP A 75 15.55 3.58 1.70
N VAL A 76 15.98 2.48 2.34
CA VAL A 76 15.47 2.09 3.65
C VAL A 76 15.70 3.16 4.73
N PRO A 77 16.87 3.82 4.84
CA PRO A 77 17.05 4.94 5.77
C PRO A 77 16.04 6.09 5.56
N ALA A 78 15.79 6.50 4.31
CA ALA A 78 14.83 7.55 4.01
C ALA A 78 13.39 7.13 4.32
N LEU A 79 13.00 5.89 3.96
CA LEU A 79 11.69 5.32 4.29
C LEU A 79 11.51 5.24 5.81
N MET A 80 12.51 4.75 6.54
CA MET A 80 12.47 4.64 8.00
C MET A 80 12.34 5.99 8.70
N LYS A 81 12.92 7.08 8.15
CA LYS A 81 12.71 8.42 8.70
C LYS A 81 11.23 8.82 8.70
N ARG A 82 10.48 8.45 7.66
CA ARG A 82 9.04 8.73 7.56
C ARG A 82 8.23 7.78 8.45
N PHE A 83 8.52 6.48 8.40
CA PHE A 83 7.81 5.47 9.17
C PHE A 83 7.97 5.68 10.69
N SER A 84 9.20 5.95 11.15
CA SER A 84 9.47 6.19 12.57
C SER A 84 8.84 7.50 13.10
N ALA A 85 8.61 8.51 12.24
CA ALA A 85 7.85 9.70 12.61
C ALA A 85 6.39 9.38 12.99
N HIS A 86 5.89 8.23 12.54
CA HIS A 86 4.57 7.68 12.89
C HIS A 86 4.65 6.51 13.88
N GLY A 87 5.80 6.26 14.49
CA GLY A 87 6.00 5.16 15.44
C GLY A 87 6.03 3.77 14.80
N LEU A 88 6.20 3.68 13.48
CA LEU A 88 6.35 2.42 12.75
C LEU A 88 7.80 1.96 12.73
N THR A 89 7.99 0.65 12.87
CA THR A 89 9.27 -0.04 12.94
C THR A 89 9.75 -0.53 11.56
N VAL A 90 10.95 -1.10 11.50
CA VAL A 90 11.45 -1.74 10.27
C VAL A 90 10.64 -2.98 9.89
N ASP A 91 10.13 -3.73 10.87
CA ASP A 91 9.19 -4.83 10.64
C ASP A 91 7.89 -4.33 10.00
N ASP A 92 7.40 -3.16 10.44
CA ASP A 92 6.23 -2.53 9.85
C ASP A 92 6.49 -2.05 8.42
N LEU A 93 7.65 -1.43 8.17
CA LEU A 93 8.07 -1.04 6.82
C LEU A 93 8.05 -2.25 5.88
N VAL A 94 8.79 -3.30 6.23
CA VAL A 94 8.94 -4.48 5.35
C VAL A 94 7.61 -5.19 5.16
N ALA A 95 6.81 -5.35 6.22
CA ALA A 95 5.52 -6.01 6.10
C ALA A 95 4.52 -5.19 5.27
N LEU A 96 4.39 -3.88 5.53
CA LEU A 96 3.44 -3.03 4.78
C LEU A 96 3.84 -2.89 3.30
N SER A 97 5.13 -2.90 2.98
CA SER A 97 5.62 -3.01 1.60
C SER A 97 5.13 -4.29 0.90
N GLY A 98 4.90 -5.37 1.65
CA GLY A 98 4.27 -6.60 1.15
C GLY A 98 2.86 -6.38 0.58
N GLY A 99 2.21 -5.24 0.83
CA GLY A 99 0.98 -4.85 0.14
C GLY A 99 1.13 -4.76 -1.39
N HIS A 100 2.37 -4.56 -1.89
CA HIS A 100 2.70 -4.63 -3.30
C HIS A 100 2.64 -6.06 -3.88
N THR A 101 2.29 -7.10 -3.12
CA THR A 101 1.91 -8.39 -3.71
C THR A 101 0.68 -8.27 -4.63
N LEU A 102 -0.14 -7.23 -4.44
CA LEU A 102 -1.26 -6.91 -5.32
C LEU A 102 -1.04 -5.61 -6.10
N GLY A 103 -1.70 -5.53 -7.25
CA GLY A 103 -1.82 -4.29 -8.01
C GLY A 103 -0.63 -3.98 -8.92
N ALA A 104 -0.58 -2.73 -9.38
CA ALA A 104 0.32 -2.29 -10.42
C ALA A 104 0.76 -0.85 -10.24
N THR A 105 1.88 -0.50 -10.86
CA THR A 105 2.41 0.86 -10.91
C THR A 105 2.54 1.36 -12.34
N SER A 106 2.39 2.67 -12.53
CA SER A 106 2.65 3.31 -13.82
C SER A 106 4.14 3.25 -14.14
N CYS A 107 4.47 3.07 -15.42
CA CYS A 107 5.86 3.08 -15.90
C CYS A 107 6.61 4.38 -15.59
N VAL A 108 5.91 5.49 -15.33
CA VAL A 108 6.51 6.74 -14.83
C VAL A 108 7.33 6.53 -13.55
N PHE A 109 6.91 5.62 -12.67
CA PHE A 109 7.62 5.32 -11.41
C PHE A 109 8.73 4.28 -11.55
N VAL A 110 8.81 3.60 -12.70
CA VAL A 110 9.81 2.57 -13.01
C VAL A 110 10.93 3.13 -13.90
N ASN A 111 10.63 4.13 -14.72
CA ASN A 111 11.52 4.59 -15.79
C ASN A 111 12.92 4.97 -15.31
N SER A 112 13.05 5.69 -14.20
CA SER A 112 14.35 6.09 -13.65
C SER A 112 15.23 4.91 -13.23
N ARG A 113 14.64 3.72 -13.07
CA ARG A 113 15.36 2.49 -12.73
C ARG A 113 15.89 1.72 -13.91
N ILE A 114 15.30 1.93 -15.09
CA ILE A 114 15.58 1.12 -16.29
C ILE A 114 16.16 1.94 -17.45
N TYR A 115 16.15 3.27 -17.36
CA TYR A 115 16.71 4.17 -18.37
C TYR A 115 17.58 5.29 -17.78
N PRO A 116 18.63 5.74 -18.51
CA PRO A 116 19.10 5.22 -19.81
C PRO A 116 19.74 3.83 -19.71
N THR A 117 20.10 3.43 -18.50
CA THR A 117 20.63 2.11 -18.14
C THR A 117 19.93 1.63 -16.89
N ALA A 118 19.72 0.32 -16.77
CA ALA A 118 19.14 -0.25 -15.57
C ALA A 118 20.05 -0.09 -14.35
N ASP A 119 19.47 0.16 -13.18
CA ASP A 119 20.22 0.20 -11.93
C ASP A 119 20.79 -1.17 -11.56
N ALA A 120 21.86 -1.19 -10.76
CA ALA A 120 22.59 -2.40 -10.40
C ALA A 120 21.82 -3.32 -9.42
N PHE A 121 20.67 -2.86 -8.90
CA PHE A 121 19.85 -3.59 -7.94
C PHE A 121 18.77 -4.43 -8.62
N LEU A 122 18.67 -4.38 -9.95
CA LEU A 122 17.79 -5.21 -10.77
C LEU A 122 18.52 -6.41 -11.38
N ASP A 123 17.83 -7.54 -11.46
CA ASP A 123 18.23 -8.63 -12.33
C ASP A 123 18.26 -8.15 -13.80
N PRO A 124 19.35 -8.37 -14.57
CA PRO A 124 19.44 -7.86 -15.94
C PRO A 124 18.35 -8.40 -16.88
N GLY A 125 17.93 -9.66 -16.70
CA GLY A 125 16.85 -10.25 -17.50
C GLY A 125 15.51 -9.60 -17.20
N PHE A 126 15.22 -9.39 -15.91
CA PHE A 126 14.03 -8.68 -15.48
C PHE A 126 14.04 -7.20 -15.89
N ALA A 127 15.19 -6.53 -15.84
CA ALA A 127 15.33 -5.17 -16.35
C ALA A 127 14.98 -5.08 -17.85
N SER A 128 15.45 -6.05 -18.65
CA SER A 128 15.09 -6.14 -20.07
C SER A 128 13.60 -6.38 -20.27
N GLN A 129 12.97 -7.22 -19.45
CA GLN A 129 11.52 -7.42 -19.45
C GLN A 129 10.78 -6.11 -19.13
N LEU A 130 11.20 -5.37 -18.10
CA LEU A 130 10.62 -4.08 -17.73
C LEU A 130 10.76 -3.06 -18.85
N GLN A 131 11.90 -2.99 -19.55
CA GLN A 131 12.07 -2.12 -20.71
C GLN A 131 11.16 -2.48 -21.89
N GLY A 132 10.85 -3.77 -22.07
CA GLY A 132 9.89 -4.23 -23.07
C GLY A 132 8.44 -3.82 -22.76
N ILE A 133 8.09 -3.71 -21.47
CA ILE A 133 6.76 -3.29 -21.01
C ILE A 133 6.66 -1.77 -20.91
N CYS A 134 7.69 -1.12 -20.36
CA CYS A 134 7.76 0.30 -20.06
C CYS A 134 8.75 0.98 -21.01
N PRO A 135 8.31 1.46 -22.19
CA PRO A 135 9.15 2.23 -23.09
C PRO A 135 9.56 3.58 -22.50
N SER A 136 10.67 4.14 -22.98
CA SER A 136 11.25 5.40 -22.48
C SER A 136 10.41 6.66 -22.75
N ASN A 137 9.30 6.56 -23.47
CA ASN A 137 8.43 7.68 -23.83
C ASN A 137 7.45 8.08 -22.70
N LEU A 138 7.51 7.41 -21.54
CA LEU A 138 6.75 7.76 -20.32
C LEU A 138 5.23 7.84 -20.54
N ASP A 139 4.64 6.96 -21.35
CA ASP A 139 3.18 6.89 -21.50
C ASP A 139 2.52 6.60 -20.13
N PRO A 140 1.71 7.53 -19.59
CA PRO A 140 1.09 7.37 -18.28
C PRO A 140 0.06 6.23 -18.23
N ASN A 141 -0.40 5.73 -19.38
CA ASN A 141 -1.35 4.62 -19.46
C ASN A 141 -0.67 3.25 -19.42
N THR A 142 0.65 3.20 -19.59
CA THR A 142 1.42 1.96 -19.47
C THR A 142 1.74 1.68 -18.00
N PHE A 143 1.53 0.43 -17.60
CA PHE A 143 1.74 -0.02 -16.22
C PHE A 143 2.34 -1.43 -16.19
N VAL A 144 2.92 -1.77 -15.05
CA VAL A 144 3.43 -3.10 -14.74
C VAL A 144 2.91 -3.54 -13.39
N PHE A 145 2.55 -4.82 -13.28
CA PHE A 145 2.18 -5.41 -12.00
C PHE A 145 3.41 -5.55 -11.11
N PHE A 146 3.24 -5.35 -9.81
CA PHE A 146 4.32 -5.50 -8.84
C PHE A 146 4.79 -6.95 -8.71
N ASP A 147 3.87 -7.89 -8.95
CA ASP A 147 4.04 -9.32 -8.78
C ASP A 147 3.37 -10.09 -9.95
N GLN A 148 3.83 -11.31 -10.22
CA GLN A 148 3.22 -12.31 -11.09
C GLN A 148 1.95 -12.94 -10.50
N SER A 149 1.79 -13.03 -9.17
CA SER A 149 0.58 -13.51 -8.48
C SER A 149 -0.51 -12.44 -8.44
N VAL A 150 -0.83 -11.83 -9.60
CA VAL A 150 -1.57 -10.56 -9.75
C VAL A 150 -2.92 -10.43 -9.02
N THR A 151 -3.55 -11.55 -8.62
CA THR A 151 -4.83 -11.59 -7.90
C THR A 151 -4.75 -12.18 -6.50
N SER A 152 -3.58 -12.66 -6.09
CA SER A 152 -3.37 -13.39 -4.84
C SER A 152 -2.54 -12.55 -3.88
N PHE A 153 -3.05 -12.36 -2.67
CA PHE A 153 -2.28 -11.72 -1.61
C PHE A 153 -1.43 -12.80 -0.93
N ASP A 154 -0.14 -12.86 -1.29
CA ASP A 154 0.78 -13.90 -0.84
C ASP A 154 2.18 -13.35 -0.57
N ASN A 155 3.15 -14.23 -0.31
CA ASN A 155 4.54 -13.82 -0.06
C ASN A 155 5.42 -13.80 -1.31
N ASN A 156 4.85 -13.94 -2.52
CA ASN A 156 5.62 -13.94 -3.76
C ASN A 156 6.33 -12.60 -3.99
N TYR A 157 5.79 -11.51 -3.43
CA TYR A 157 6.45 -10.21 -3.42
C TYR A 157 7.87 -10.31 -2.85
N PHE A 158 8.04 -10.98 -1.71
CA PHE A 158 9.34 -11.13 -1.06
C PHE A 158 10.25 -12.08 -1.84
N LEU A 159 9.71 -13.15 -2.45
CA LEU A 159 10.46 -14.05 -3.34
C LEU A 159 11.01 -13.29 -4.56
N MET A 160 10.21 -12.40 -5.15
CA MET A 160 10.61 -11.55 -6.28
C MET A 160 11.67 -10.54 -5.86
N VAL A 161 11.51 -9.89 -4.70
CA VAL A 161 12.49 -8.95 -4.15
C VAL A 161 13.85 -9.63 -3.90
N GLN A 162 13.87 -10.85 -3.34
CA GLN A 162 15.11 -11.65 -3.17
C GLN A 162 15.82 -11.94 -4.49
N GLN A 163 15.05 -12.15 -5.56
CA GLN A 163 15.55 -12.41 -6.90
C GLN A 163 15.98 -11.14 -7.65
N LYS A 164 16.04 -9.98 -6.98
CA LYS A 164 16.31 -8.67 -7.59
C LYS A 164 15.26 -8.27 -8.63
N LYS A 165 14.01 -8.67 -8.40
CA LYS A 165 12.85 -8.39 -9.25
C LYS A 165 11.82 -7.48 -8.58
N GLY A 166 12.23 -6.70 -7.59
CA GLY A 166 11.39 -5.63 -7.05
C GLY A 166 11.16 -4.55 -8.12
N VAL A 167 9.91 -4.20 -8.41
CA VAL A 167 9.56 -3.26 -9.48
C VAL A 167 10.01 -1.84 -9.15
N LEU A 168 9.75 -1.36 -7.93
CA LEU A 168 10.23 -0.04 -7.48
C LEU A 168 11.59 -0.14 -6.81
N PHE A 169 12.30 0.98 -6.78
CA PHE A 169 13.61 1.04 -6.15
C PHE A 169 13.45 0.82 -4.65
N SER A 170 12.42 1.43 -4.05
CA SER A 170 12.04 1.21 -2.66
C SER A 170 11.81 -0.27 -2.32
N ASP A 171 11.27 -1.08 -3.26
CA ASP A 171 11.09 -2.52 -3.04
C ASP A 171 12.45 -3.25 -3.04
N SER A 172 13.30 -2.95 -4.03
CA SER A 172 14.63 -3.56 -4.14
C SER A 172 15.51 -3.19 -2.94
N ALA A 173 15.42 -1.95 -2.47
CA ALA A 173 16.20 -1.43 -1.35
C ALA A 173 16.02 -2.28 -0.06
N LEU A 174 14.82 -2.84 0.17
CA LEU A 174 14.54 -3.70 1.33
C LEU A 174 15.47 -4.91 1.42
N TYR A 175 15.93 -5.44 0.28
CA TYR A 175 16.79 -6.61 0.23
C TYR A 175 18.28 -6.29 0.33
N PHE A 176 18.67 -5.07 -0.07
CA PHE A 176 20.08 -4.65 -0.05
C PHE A 176 20.46 -3.91 1.23
N ASP A 177 19.49 -3.46 2.02
CA ASP A 177 19.75 -2.88 3.33
C ASP A 177 19.85 -3.95 4.42
N SER A 178 20.93 -3.88 5.22
CA SER A 178 21.21 -4.87 6.27
C SER A 178 20.16 -4.93 7.39
N SER A 179 19.44 -3.83 7.64
CA SER A 179 18.43 -3.74 8.71
C SER A 179 17.11 -4.41 8.33
N SER A 180 16.79 -4.50 7.05
CA SER A 180 15.55 -5.09 6.54
C SER A 180 15.73 -6.45 5.87
N LYS A 181 16.93 -6.76 5.35
CA LYS A 181 17.19 -7.98 4.58
C LYS A 181 16.76 -9.27 5.29
N GLY A 182 17.05 -9.40 6.58
CA GLY A 182 16.67 -10.60 7.34
C GLY A 182 15.16 -10.79 7.47
N ILE A 183 14.39 -9.71 7.47
CA ILE A 183 12.93 -9.73 7.53
C ILE A 183 12.35 -10.14 6.16
N VAL A 184 12.92 -9.62 5.06
CA VAL A 184 12.59 -10.07 3.70
C VAL A 184 12.85 -11.57 3.56
N ASP A 185 14.01 -12.05 4.00
CA ASP A 185 14.37 -13.47 3.97
C ASP A 185 13.36 -14.34 4.75
N LYS A 186 12.95 -13.87 5.93
CA LYS A 186 11.93 -14.53 6.76
C LYS A 186 10.58 -14.62 6.05
N PHE A 187 10.09 -13.52 5.49
CA PHE A 187 8.78 -13.48 4.84
C PHE A 187 8.73 -14.25 3.53
N ALA A 188 9.82 -14.27 2.78
CA ALA A 188 9.95 -15.12 1.60
C ALA A 188 9.92 -16.62 1.95
N ALA A 189 10.53 -17.01 3.07
CA ALA A 189 10.56 -18.41 3.51
C ALA A 189 9.26 -18.88 4.20
N ASP A 190 8.53 -17.95 4.83
CA ASP A 190 7.33 -18.26 5.64
C ASP A 190 6.22 -17.22 5.43
N GLN A 191 5.21 -17.60 4.64
CA GLN A 191 4.03 -16.77 4.39
C GLN A 191 3.22 -16.49 5.67
N ASN A 192 3.18 -17.42 6.64
CA ASN A 192 2.46 -17.19 7.89
C ASN A 192 3.18 -16.14 8.74
N ALA A 193 4.51 -16.13 8.73
CA ALA A 193 5.29 -15.07 9.37
C ALA A 193 4.99 -13.70 8.75
N PHE A 194 4.94 -13.62 7.41
CA PHE A 194 4.53 -12.41 6.71
C PHE A 194 3.13 -11.97 7.12
N PHE A 195 2.14 -12.86 7.01
CA PHE A 195 0.74 -12.54 7.32
C PHE A 195 0.55 -12.09 8.76
N THR A 196 1.23 -12.72 9.71
CA THR A 196 1.18 -12.35 11.13
C THR A 196 1.69 -10.92 11.34
N GLN A 197 2.85 -10.58 10.75
CA GLN A 197 3.38 -9.22 10.85
C GLN A 197 2.48 -8.23 10.10
N PHE A 198 2.02 -8.55 8.90
CA PHE A 198 1.15 -7.69 8.09
C PHE A 198 -0.12 -7.30 8.84
N VAL A 199 -0.75 -8.25 9.54
CA VAL A 199 -1.91 -7.97 10.41
C VAL A 199 -1.55 -6.98 11.52
N SER A 200 -0.45 -7.21 12.24
CA SER A 200 0.00 -6.32 13.32
C SER A 200 0.28 -4.90 12.80
N SER A 201 0.95 -4.81 11.65
CA SER A 201 1.32 -3.54 11.03
C SER A 201 0.12 -2.82 10.44
N MET A 202 -0.87 -3.52 9.86
CA MET A 202 -2.14 -2.92 9.40
C MET A 202 -2.98 -2.38 10.55
N VAL A 203 -3.03 -3.08 11.70
CA VAL A 203 -3.70 -2.57 12.90
C VAL A 203 -3.02 -1.30 13.40
N THR A 204 -1.68 -1.28 13.42
CA THR A 204 -0.90 -0.10 13.84
C THR A 204 -1.09 1.07 12.88
N LEU A 205 -1.02 0.82 11.57
CA LEU A 205 -1.27 1.81 10.51
C LEU A 205 -2.68 2.40 10.63
N GLY A 206 -3.67 1.56 10.94
CA GLY A 206 -5.06 1.98 11.15
C GLY A 206 -5.27 2.93 12.33
N ARG A 207 -4.29 3.11 13.22
CA ARG A 207 -4.36 4.03 14.37
C ARG A 207 -3.71 5.38 14.12
N LEU A 208 -3.14 5.61 12.94
CA LEU A 208 -2.48 6.87 12.65
C LEU A 208 -3.49 8.00 12.40
N GLY A 209 -3.21 9.17 12.97
CA GLY A 209 -3.92 10.41 12.63
C GLY A 209 -5.42 10.45 12.94
N LEU A 210 -5.90 9.59 13.86
CA LEU A 210 -7.33 9.43 14.13
C LEU A 210 -8.02 10.74 14.50
N LYS A 211 -9.24 10.92 13.97
CA LYS A 211 -10.18 11.93 14.44
C LYS A 211 -11.19 11.31 15.40
N THR A 212 -11.74 12.17 16.24
CA THR A 212 -12.74 11.87 17.25
C THR A 212 -13.96 12.75 17.04
N ALA A 213 -15.02 12.52 17.81
CA ALA A 213 -16.20 13.39 17.82
C ALA A 213 -15.87 14.88 18.11
N ALA A 214 -14.75 15.17 18.76
CA ALA A 214 -14.35 16.54 19.09
C ALA A 214 -13.71 17.31 17.91
N ASN A 215 -13.19 16.61 16.90
CA ASN A 215 -12.41 17.23 15.82
C ASN A 215 -12.63 16.58 14.44
N GLY A 216 -13.75 15.89 14.28
CA GLY A 216 -14.18 15.23 13.06
C GLY A 216 -15.70 15.07 13.03
N GLU A 217 -16.19 14.39 12.01
CA GLU A 217 -17.61 14.18 11.75
C GLU A 217 -17.90 12.76 11.26
N ILE A 218 -19.18 12.38 11.16
CA ILE A 218 -19.60 11.22 10.38
C ILE A 218 -20.20 11.76 9.09
N ARG A 219 -19.49 11.63 7.97
CA ARG A 219 -19.97 12.18 6.69
C ARG A 219 -21.17 11.40 6.18
N ALA A 220 -22.15 12.08 5.61
CA ALA A 220 -23.20 11.46 4.79
C ALA A 220 -22.67 11.07 3.39
N SER A 221 -21.60 11.72 2.93
CA SER A 221 -20.95 11.44 1.65
C SER A 221 -19.43 11.46 1.80
N CYS A 222 -18.73 10.42 1.35
CA CYS A 222 -17.28 10.35 1.53
C CYS A 222 -16.49 11.34 0.66
N THR A 223 -17.14 12.04 -0.28
CA THR A 223 -16.49 12.95 -1.23
C THR A 223 -16.46 14.41 -0.78
N LYS A 224 -17.16 14.75 0.31
CA LYS A 224 -17.22 16.12 0.84
C LYS A 224 -17.52 16.14 2.35
N PRO A 225 -17.10 17.18 3.08
CA PRO A 225 -17.62 17.45 4.42
C PRO A 225 -19.14 17.62 4.41
N ASN A 226 -19.79 17.46 5.57
CA ASN A 226 -21.24 17.69 5.71
C ASN A 226 -21.60 19.18 5.54
#